data_AF-A0A3M6UIE8-F1
#
_entry.id   AF-A0A3M6UIE8-F1
#
_cell.length_a   1.000
_cell.length_b   1.000
_cell.length_c   1.000
_cell.angle_alpha   90.00
_cell.angle_beta   90.00
_cell.angle_gamma   90.00
#
_symmetry.space_group_name_H-M   'P 1'
#
loop_
_entity.id
_entity.type
_entity.pdbx_description
1 polymer ?
#
loop_
_entity_poly.entity_id
_entity_poly.type
_entity_poly.pdbx_seq_one_letter_code
_entity_poly.pdbx_strand_id
1 'polypeptide(L)'
;MLLCMRTLRRTSSSTPLFSFISSPRSRPLIVIAVSPRRCKVIIRESGNFVLFWYATMKAFVYFAICCLSINAVDAGPTQCHSCIEADDASCSANQKNQTCASDPLSLGTTHCASVAISYYGNETDILNDKLHDGFIRGCIDCGDKTAACFALMGALKAQKTWSVRECSIECCTGNNCNKQTPNLDTGDRKRVFTPEADWPKKCNYCSEKDAGTCAANEQSQTCVTDPKSLGTGECASVLGQYRDKDGKIHESFFRGCLQCTHAKRACFSLGGFFKRNGGWTMQQCAIDCCQTRNCNTGVPTMTPAAIPVFPETAECNSCFETDSASCKTNQKPQFCATSEDSLGTSHCASMVGSFRDQNGNKVNGFYRGCVNCSEKKIACSTIGGFIKANRRWWLGQCEITCCTGSNCNTHIPTLSDATSIQVFQPPASGQSLQCLYCLKVNSGRCYDGTVQVCARDRESLGTRQCYSAAIRYWDESRFQSPSIYGGYVQGCIDSCEDEKAACAAIAGLLKDRKLWKLTECKIHCCTGDKCNTKEVFLPYPGSD
;
A
#
# COMPACT_ATOMS: atom_id res chain seq x y z
N MET A 1 -22.71 30.17 -9.23
CA MET A 1 -23.72 31.21 -8.93
C MET A 1 -23.89 31.25 -7.41
N LEU A 2 -23.34 32.29 -6.78
CA LEU A 2 -23.40 32.54 -5.32
C LEU A 2 -24.71 33.26 -4.96
N LEU A 3 -25.28 32.95 -3.79
CA LEU A 3 -26.14 33.83 -2.94
C LEU A 3 -26.40 33.05 -1.63
N CYS A 4 -25.77 33.35 -0.49
CA CYS A 4 -25.85 34.50 0.43
C CYS A 4 -27.14 34.56 1.30
N MET A 5 -26.91 34.87 2.59
CA MET A 5 -27.74 34.75 3.80
C MET A 5 -29.12 35.44 3.78
N ARG A 6 -30.04 34.99 4.66
CA ARG A 6 -30.59 35.84 5.76
C ARG A 6 -31.50 35.09 6.75
N THR A 7 -31.23 35.36 8.02
CA THR A 7 -32.05 35.12 9.22
C THR A 7 -33.29 36.02 9.25
N LEU A 8 -34.46 35.50 9.66
CA LEU A 8 -35.60 36.18 10.33
C LEU A 8 -36.60 35.10 10.81
N ARG A 9 -36.71 34.87 12.12
CA ARG A 9 -37.75 35.33 13.07
C ARG A 9 -39.13 34.67 12.92
N ARG A 10 -39.58 34.10 14.04
CA ARG A 10 -40.89 33.50 14.30
C ARG A 10 -42.05 34.43 13.88
N THR A 11 -42.97 33.88 13.09
CA THR A 11 -44.41 34.17 13.19
C THR A 11 -45.20 32.88 12.96
N SER A 12 -46.18 32.67 13.82
CA SER A 12 -47.09 31.54 13.87
C SER A 12 -48.20 31.65 12.84
N SER A 13 -48.34 30.68 11.95
CA SER A 13 -49.65 30.25 11.41
C SER A 13 -49.47 29.03 10.51
N SER A 14 -50.28 28.03 10.77
CA SER A 14 -50.29 26.70 10.16
C SER A 14 -51.17 26.63 8.91
N THR A 15 -50.58 26.42 7.74
CA THR A 15 -51.24 25.84 6.55
C THR A 15 -50.18 25.28 5.59
N PRO A 16 -50.23 24.00 5.17
CA PRO A 16 -49.39 23.51 4.09
C PRO A 16 -50.06 23.75 2.72
N LEU A 17 -49.30 24.31 1.77
CA LEU A 17 -49.62 24.33 0.34
C LEU A 17 -49.41 22.93 -0.27
N PHE A 18 -50.34 22.48 -1.12
CA PHE A 18 -50.18 21.31 -2.00
C PHE A 18 -49.93 21.77 -3.43
N SER A 19 -48.95 21.17 -4.11
CA SER A 19 -48.72 21.31 -5.57
C SER A 19 -48.71 19.92 -6.21
N PHE A 20 -49.57 19.70 -7.20
CA PHE A 20 -49.71 18.45 -7.95
C PHE A 20 -48.99 18.54 -9.30
N ILE A 21 -48.23 17.51 -9.66
CA ILE A 21 -47.78 17.26 -11.05
C ILE A 21 -48.21 15.82 -11.40
N SER A 22 -49.05 15.67 -12.41
CA SER A 22 -49.54 14.38 -12.91
C SER A 22 -48.74 13.89 -14.10
N SER A 23 -48.37 12.60 -14.11
CA SER A 23 -48.01 11.85 -15.33
C SER A 23 -48.38 10.36 -15.17
N PRO A 24 -48.92 9.67 -16.19
CA PRO A 24 -49.47 8.33 -16.04
C PRO A 24 -48.46 7.25 -16.44
N ARG A 25 -48.11 6.36 -15.49
CA ARG A 25 -48.01 4.89 -15.62
C ARG A 25 -47.17 4.29 -14.48
N SER A 26 -47.87 3.54 -13.64
CA SER A 26 -47.40 2.35 -12.89
C SER A 26 -45.99 2.41 -12.26
N ARG A 27 -45.88 3.12 -11.13
CA ARG A 27 -44.93 2.84 -10.02
C ARG A 27 -45.61 3.22 -8.69
N PRO A 28 -45.31 2.57 -7.55
CA PRO A 28 -45.92 2.94 -6.27
C PRO A 28 -45.47 4.35 -5.87
N LEU A 29 -46.44 5.19 -5.49
CA LEU A 29 -46.21 6.56 -5.08
C LEU A 29 -45.80 6.57 -3.60
N ILE A 30 -44.55 6.93 -3.30
CA ILE A 30 -44.09 7.15 -1.91
C ILE A 30 -44.34 8.61 -1.56
N VAL A 31 -45.30 8.87 -0.66
CA VAL A 31 -45.56 10.21 -0.12
C VAL A 31 -44.84 10.34 1.23
N ILE A 32 -43.85 11.22 1.31
CA ILE A 32 -43.16 11.55 2.57
C ILE A 32 -43.66 12.92 3.03
N ALA A 33 -44.48 12.93 4.08
CA ALA A 33 -44.87 14.16 4.78
C ALA A 33 -43.96 14.35 5.99
N VAL A 34 -43.17 15.43 6.01
CA VAL A 34 -42.30 15.78 7.14
C VAL A 34 -42.99 16.89 7.95
N SER A 35 -43.38 16.57 9.19
CA SER A 35 -43.87 17.53 10.18
C SER A 35 -42.83 17.66 11.30
N PRO A 36 -42.59 18.86 11.88
CA PRO A 36 -41.41 19.12 12.71
C PRO A 36 -41.38 18.41 14.06
N ARG A 37 -42.33 17.53 14.39
CA ARG A 37 -42.35 16.84 15.69
C ARG A 37 -42.61 15.35 15.71
N ARG A 38 -43.06 14.70 14.62
CA ARG A 38 -43.14 13.22 14.51
C ARG A 38 -43.16 12.80 13.03
N CYS A 39 -42.18 12.02 12.59
CA CYS A 39 -42.21 11.40 11.26
C CYS A 39 -43.21 10.23 11.27
N LYS A 40 -44.23 10.29 10.41
CA LYS A 40 -45.21 9.22 10.22
C LYS A 40 -45.16 8.83 8.74
N VAL A 41 -44.68 7.61 8.45
CA VAL A 41 -44.68 7.05 7.09
C VAL A 41 -45.97 6.23 6.93
N ILE A 42 -46.78 6.54 5.92
CA ILE A 42 -47.97 5.77 5.57
C ILE A 42 -47.72 5.17 4.19
N ILE A 43 -47.59 3.84 4.12
CA ILE A 43 -47.52 3.09 2.87
C ILE A 43 -48.91 2.49 2.63
N ARG A 44 -49.50 2.74 1.47
CA ARG A 44 -50.80 2.20 1.08
C ARG A 44 -50.57 1.08 0.07
N GLU A 45 -50.51 -0.15 0.54
CA GLU A 45 -50.78 -1.33 -0.29
C GLU A 45 -52.21 -1.81 -0.04
N SER A 46 -52.79 -2.39 -1.07
CA SER A 46 -54.17 -2.90 -1.14
C SER A 46 -54.62 -3.62 0.14
N GLY A 47 -55.56 -2.99 0.85
CA GLY A 47 -56.69 -3.71 1.45
C GLY A 47 -56.64 -4.14 2.91
N ASN A 48 -55.57 -3.97 3.69
CA ASN A 48 -55.60 -4.32 5.13
C ASN A 48 -54.71 -3.41 6.00
N PHE A 49 -55.28 -2.91 7.10
CA PHE A 49 -54.54 -2.17 8.13
C PHE A 49 -53.84 -3.16 9.08
N VAL A 50 -52.51 -3.19 9.08
CA VAL A 50 -51.73 -3.92 10.09
C VAL A 50 -51.10 -2.92 11.05
N LEU A 51 -51.55 -2.95 12.31
CA LEU A 51 -50.99 -2.17 13.42
C LEU A 51 -49.74 -2.89 13.96
N PHE A 52 -48.55 -2.44 13.59
CA PHE A 52 -47.30 -2.92 14.22
C PHE A 52 -46.97 -2.08 15.46
N TRP A 53 -46.92 -2.75 16.61
CA TRP A 53 -46.43 -2.19 17.87
C TRP A 53 -44.92 -1.86 17.80
N TYR A 54 -44.56 -0.75 18.44
CA TYR A 54 -43.37 0.08 18.23
C TYR A 54 -42.03 -0.47 18.78
N ALA A 55 -41.86 -1.79 18.94
CA ALA A 55 -40.68 -2.35 19.64
C ALA A 55 -39.62 -3.01 18.73
N THR A 56 -39.94 -3.36 17.48
CA THR A 56 -39.04 -4.18 16.64
C THR A 56 -38.42 -3.48 15.43
N MET A 57 -38.81 -2.24 15.12
CA MET A 57 -38.25 -1.49 13.98
C MET A 57 -36.82 -0.94 14.21
N LYS A 58 -36.35 -0.84 15.46
CA LYS A 58 -34.94 -0.50 15.72
C LYS A 58 -34.00 -1.63 15.31
N ALA A 59 -34.39 -2.90 15.51
CA ALA A 59 -33.55 -4.03 15.15
C ALA A 59 -33.39 -4.17 13.63
N PHE A 60 -34.46 -3.99 12.85
CA PHE A 60 -34.41 -4.19 11.39
C PHE A 60 -33.69 -3.06 10.64
N VAL A 61 -33.80 -1.81 11.11
CA VAL A 61 -33.07 -0.67 10.52
C VAL A 61 -31.59 -0.72 10.92
N TYR A 62 -31.25 -1.18 12.13
CA TYR A 62 -29.85 -1.48 12.48
C TYR A 62 -29.31 -2.69 11.71
N PHE A 63 -30.11 -3.73 11.47
CA PHE A 63 -29.68 -4.90 10.70
C PHE A 63 -29.45 -4.55 9.22
N ALA A 64 -30.32 -3.74 8.61
CA ALA A 64 -30.16 -3.28 7.23
C ALA A 64 -29.01 -2.27 7.04
N ILE A 65 -28.74 -1.41 8.05
CA ILE A 65 -27.58 -0.50 8.03
C ILE A 65 -26.27 -1.26 8.32
N CYS A 66 -26.28 -2.29 9.18
CA CYS A 66 -25.13 -3.18 9.39
C CYS A 66 -24.84 -4.10 8.19
N CYS A 67 -25.84 -4.46 7.38
CA CYS A 67 -25.64 -5.27 6.17
C CYS A 67 -25.17 -4.44 4.95
N LEU A 68 -25.28 -3.10 4.99
CA LEU A 68 -24.78 -2.21 3.93
C LEU A 68 -23.39 -1.61 4.22
N SER A 69 -22.86 -1.79 5.43
CA SER A 69 -21.41 -1.72 5.66
C SER A 69 -20.79 -3.01 5.11
N ILE A 70 -20.47 -3.00 3.82
CA ILE A 70 -19.52 -3.94 3.25
C ILE A 70 -18.30 -3.85 4.15
N ASN A 71 -18.02 -4.92 4.87
CA ASN A 71 -16.73 -5.10 5.53
C ASN A 71 -15.69 -5.02 4.42
N ALA A 72 -15.08 -3.85 4.25
CA ALA A 72 -13.71 -3.79 3.75
C ALA A 72 -12.89 -4.51 4.83
N VAL A 73 -12.86 -5.84 4.72
CA VAL A 73 -11.85 -6.64 5.39
C VAL A 73 -10.56 -6.21 4.71
N ASP A 74 -9.92 -5.19 5.27
CA ASP A 74 -8.59 -4.78 4.87
C ASP A 74 -7.66 -5.90 5.33
N ALA A 75 -7.51 -6.88 4.45
CA ALA A 75 -6.44 -7.85 4.53
C ALA A 75 -5.14 -7.04 4.62
N GLY A 76 -4.15 -7.54 5.37
CA GLY A 76 -2.82 -6.93 5.37
C GLY A 76 -2.28 -6.67 3.95
N PRO A 77 -1.18 -5.91 3.82
CA PRO A 77 -0.74 -5.41 2.52
C PRO A 77 -0.77 -6.51 1.46
N THR A 78 -1.54 -6.28 0.39
CA THR A 78 -1.85 -7.31 -0.60
C THR A 78 -0.57 -8.00 -1.06
N GLN A 79 -0.52 -9.32 -0.96
CA GLN A 79 0.58 -10.11 -1.49
C GLN A 79 0.18 -10.64 -2.86
N CYS A 80 1.10 -10.64 -3.81
CA CYS A 80 0.87 -11.18 -5.14
C CYS A 80 1.98 -12.16 -5.51
N HIS A 81 1.66 -13.13 -6.35
CA HIS A 81 2.71 -13.86 -7.05
C HIS A 81 3.47 -12.88 -7.95
N SER A 82 4.79 -13.04 -8.02
CA SER A 82 5.66 -12.18 -8.80
C SER A 82 6.72 -12.99 -9.53
N CYS A 83 6.83 -12.77 -10.82
CA CYS A 83 7.77 -13.44 -11.72
C CYS A 83 7.97 -12.59 -12.99
N ILE A 84 9.07 -12.80 -13.71
CA ILE A 84 9.27 -12.31 -15.07
C ILE A 84 9.98 -13.43 -15.81
N GLU A 85 9.25 -14.20 -16.61
CA GLU A 85 9.73 -15.40 -17.27
C GLU A 85 9.27 -15.44 -18.74
N ALA A 86 9.69 -16.47 -19.49
CA ALA A 86 9.27 -16.67 -20.88
C ALA A 86 7.79 -17.09 -21.00
N ASP A 87 7.27 -17.82 -20.02
CA ASP A 87 5.95 -18.43 -20.05
C ASP A 87 5.36 -18.63 -18.63
N ASP A 88 4.08 -19.00 -18.57
CA ASP A 88 3.32 -19.19 -17.34
C ASP A 88 3.80 -20.39 -16.51
N ALA A 89 4.29 -21.47 -17.14
CA ALA A 89 4.78 -22.65 -16.43
C ALA A 89 6.10 -22.32 -15.71
N SER A 90 7.02 -21.68 -16.41
CA SER A 90 8.27 -21.15 -15.86
C SER A 90 8.00 -20.13 -14.75
N CYS A 91 7.06 -19.21 -14.97
CA CYS A 91 6.61 -18.27 -13.95
C CYS A 91 6.05 -18.97 -12.71
N SER A 92 5.16 -19.94 -12.88
CA SER A 92 4.54 -20.65 -11.77
C SER A 92 5.54 -21.47 -10.96
N ALA A 93 6.61 -21.97 -11.59
CA ALA A 93 7.70 -22.66 -10.90
C ALA A 93 8.63 -21.70 -10.13
N ASN A 94 8.85 -20.49 -10.64
CA ASN A 94 9.83 -19.54 -10.09
C ASN A 94 9.21 -18.36 -9.32
N GLN A 95 7.87 -18.29 -9.23
CA GLN A 95 7.18 -17.16 -8.64
C GLN A 95 7.52 -17.01 -7.16
N LYS A 96 7.67 -15.75 -6.75
CA LYS A 96 7.87 -15.34 -5.37
C LYS A 96 6.68 -14.53 -4.90
N ASN A 97 6.51 -14.39 -3.59
CA ASN A 97 5.54 -13.45 -3.06
C ASN A 97 6.12 -12.03 -3.20
N GLN A 98 5.30 -11.08 -3.64
CA GLN A 98 5.60 -9.65 -3.67
C GLN A 98 4.57 -8.95 -2.79
N THR A 99 5.02 -8.06 -1.90
CA THR A 99 4.10 -7.28 -1.06
C THR A 99 3.83 -5.94 -1.73
N CYS A 100 2.58 -5.69 -2.09
CA CYS A 100 2.19 -4.47 -2.79
C CYS A 100 2.40 -3.22 -1.91
N ALA A 101 2.46 -2.07 -2.57
CA ALA A 101 2.74 -0.73 -2.02
C ALA A 101 4.15 -0.52 -1.44
N SER A 102 4.75 -1.51 -0.78
CA SER A 102 6.06 -1.37 -0.14
C SER A 102 7.22 -1.95 -0.94
N ASP A 103 6.95 -2.92 -1.81
CA ASP A 103 8.00 -3.46 -2.65
C ASP A 103 8.45 -2.36 -3.65
N PRO A 104 9.75 -2.01 -3.71
CA PRO A 104 10.25 -0.92 -4.57
C PRO A 104 9.93 -1.14 -6.06
N LEU A 105 9.71 -2.39 -6.45
CA LEU A 105 9.44 -2.83 -7.82
C LEU A 105 7.94 -3.00 -8.09
N SER A 106 7.10 -2.76 -7.08
CA SER A 106 5.66 -2.77 -7.20
C SER A 106 5.19 -1.61 -8.08
N LEU A 107 4.41 -1.92 -9.11
CA LEU A 107 3.70 -0.95 -9.94
C LEU A 107 2.26 -0.73 -9.46
N GLY A 108 1.92 -1.32 -8.31
CA GLY A 108 0.60 -1.18 -7.72
C GLY A 108 0.62 -1.17 -6.19
N THR A 109 -0.53 -0.86 -5.62
CA THR A 109 -0.74 -0.80 -4.17
C THR A 109 -1.71 -1.86 -3.68
N THR A 110 -2.69 -2.25 -4.50
CA THR A 110 -3.79 -3.12 -4.06
C THR A 110 -4.14 -4.26 -5.01
N HIS A 111 -3.63 -4.26 -6.24
CA HIS A 111 -3.99 -5.25 -7.26
C HIS A 111 -2.85 -6.20 -7.56
N CYS A 112 -3.20 -7.48 -7.72
CA CYS A 112 -2.32 -8.47 -8.33
C CYS A 112 -2.67 -8.62 -9.81
N ALA A 113 -1.65 -8.81 -10.62
CA ALA A 113 -1.80 -9.01 -12.05
C ALA A 113 -1.00 -10.21 -12.56
N SER A 114 -1.56 -10.89 -13.55
CA SER A 114 -0.85 -11.76 -14.49
C SER A 114 -0.87 -11.09 -15.85
N VAL A 115 0.25 -11.16 -16.58
CA VAL A 115 0.44 -10.44 -17.84
C VAL A 115 1.17 -11.31 -18.84
N ALA A 116 0.60 -11.46 -20.04
CA ALA A 116 1.30 -11.97 -21.20
C ALA A 116 1.75 -10.79 -22.07
N ILE A 117 2.99 -10.82 -22.53
CA ILE A 117 3.58 -9.79 -23.38
C ILE A 117 4.29 -10.39 -24.58
N SER A 118 4.35 -9.62 -25.67
CA SER A 118 5.35 -9.82 -26.72
C SER A 118 6.27 -8.61 -26.76
N TYR A 119 7.56 -8.83 -26.96
CA TYR A 119 8.56 -7.77 -26.87
C TYR A 119 9.75 -8.00 -27.80
N TYR A 120 10.46 -6.90 -28.08
CA TYR A 120 11.80 -6.95 -28.68
C TYR A 120 12.84 -6.86 -27.57
N GLY A 121 13.81 -7.78 -27.57
CA GLY A 121 14.84 -7.84 -26.53
C GLY A 121 15.92 -6.77 -26.67
N ASN A 122 16.21 -6.37 -27.91
CA ASN A 122 17.26 -5.41 -28.27
C ASN A 122 16.98 -4.75 -29.64
N GLU A 123 17.87 -3.86 -30.09
CA GLU A 123 17.77 -3.18 -31.39
C GLU A 123 17.77 -4.15 -32.58
N THR A 124 18.62 -5.18 -32.57
CA THR A 124 18.69 -6.18 -33.65
C THR A 124 17.36 -6.94 -33.80
N ASP A 125 16.69 -7.23 -32.68
CA ASP A 125 15.37 -7.85 -32.70
C ASP A 125 14.33 -6.93 -33.34
N ILE A 126 14.39 -5.62 -33.09
CA ILE A 126 13.49 -4.64 -33.71
C ILE A 126 13.72 -4.57 -35.21
N LEU A 127 14.99 -4.49 -35.66
CA LEU A 127 15.34 -4.38 -37.07
C LEU A 127 14.96 -5.62 -37.89
N ASN A 128 14.94 -6.79 -37.26
CA ASN A 128 14.55 -8.05 -37.90
C ASN A 128 13.10 -8.47 -37.61
N ASP A 129 12.31 -7.61 -36.95
CA ASP A 129 10.96 -7.89 -36.43
C ASP A 129 10.87 -9.23 -35.65
N LYS A 130 11.92 -9.56 -34.91
CA LYS A 130 11.99 -10.77 -34.10
C LYS A 130 11.36 -10.53 -32.73
N LEU A 131 10.18 -11.09 -32.52
CA LEU A 131 9.49 -11.03 -31.23
C LEU A 131 9.87 -12.20 -30.31
N HIS A 132 9.82 -11.92 -29.03
CA HIS A 132 9.85 -12.90 -27.95
C HIS A 132 8.58 -12.78 -27.13
N ASP A 133 8.17 -13.89 -26.53
CA ASP A 133 7.08 -13.92 -25.58
C ASP A 133 7.60 -13.80 -24.15
N GLY A 134 6.76 -13.24 -23.28
CA GLY A 134 7.05 -13.15 -21.87
C GLY A 134 5.78 -13.25 -21.04
N PHE A 135 5.94 -13.75 -19.82
CA PHE A 135 4.89 -13.89 -18.84
C PHE A 135 5.33 -13.31 -17.50
N ILE A 136 4.50 -12.44 -16.95
CA ILE A 136 4.83 -11.61 -15.79
C ILE A 136 3.70 -11.70 -14.79
N ARG A 137 4.07 -11.82 -13.51
CA ARG A 137 3.15 -11.65 -12.39
C ARG A 137 3.71 -10.56 -11.48
N GLY A 138 2.83 -9.85 -10.79
CA GLY A 138 3.25 -8.92 -9.74
C GLY A 138 2.12 -8.01 -9.27
N CYS A 139 2.49 -7.08 -8.40
CA CYS A 139 1.65 -5.99 -7.96
C CYS A 139 1.60 -4.90 -9.04
N ILE A 140 0.45 -4.73 -9.68
CA ILE A 140 0.24 -3.76 -10.75
C ILE A 140 -1.16 -3.17 -10.60
N ASP A 141 -1.26 -1.86 -10.35
CA ASP A 141 -2.58 -1.22 -10.27
C ASP A 141 -3.21 -1.15 -11.66
N CYS A 142 -4.28 -1.90 -11.83
CA CYS A 142 -4.86 -2.16 -13.15
C CYS A 142 -6.37 -1.93 -13.21
N GLY A 143 -6.87 -0.99 -12.40
CA GLY A 143 -8.20 -0.40 -12.61
C GLY A 143 -8.34 0.21 -14.02
N ASP A 144 -7.23 0.65 -14.62
CA ASP A 144 -7.09 0.90 -16.05
C ASP A 144 -6.03 -0.05 -16.64
N LYS A 145 -6.49 -1.16 -17.23
CA LYS A 145 -5.63 -2.19 -17.85
C LYS A 145 -4.68 -1.59 -18.91
N THR A 146 -5.10 -0.55 -19.62
CA THR A 146 -4.24 0.08 -20.64
C THR A 146 -3.10 0.84 -19.97
N ALA A 147 -3.41 1.70 -19.01
CA ALA A 147 -2.41 2.45 -18.26
C ALA A 147 -1.42 1.52 -17.53
N ALA A 148 -1.91 0.40 -16.98
CA ALA A 148 -1.08 -0.64 -16.37
C ALA A 148 -0.07 -1.24 -17.35
N CYS A 149 -0.49 -1.57 -18.58
CA CYS A 149 0.42 -2.08 -19.62
C CYS A 149 1.51 -1.04 -19.98
N PHE A 150 1.19 0.25 -20.01
CA PHE A 150 2.19 1.30 -20.26
C PHE A 150 3.18 1.45 -19.09
N ALA A 151 2.70 1.42 -17.85
CA ALA A 151 3.59 1.40 -16.68
C ALA A 151 4.52 0.19 -16.67
N LEU A 152 3.99 -1.00 -16.99
CA LEU A 152 4.78 -2.22 -17.10
C LEU A 152 5.85 -2.13 -18.20
N MET A 153 5.49 -1.61 -19.38
CA MET A 153 6.46 -1.35 -20.45
C MET A 153 7.62 -0.49 -19.96
N GLY A 154 7.33 0.65 -19.31
CA GLY A 154 8.37 1.54 -18.82
C GLY A 154 9.29 0.86 -17.81
N ALA A 155 8.72 0.09 -16.88
CA ALA A 155 9.47 -0.68 -15.90
C ALA A 155 10.37 -1.74 -16.56
N LEU A 156 9.86 -2.48 -17.54
CA LEU A 156 10.65 -3.48 -18.28
C LEU A 156 11.73 -2.85 -19.15
N LYS A 157 11.47 -1.66 -19.72
CA LYS A 157 12.50 -0.91 -20.45
C LYS A 157 13.66 -0.54 -19.53
N ALA A 158 13.37 -0.01 -18.34
CA ALA A 158 14.39 0.30 -17.33
C ALA A 158 15.13 -0.94 -16.82
N GLN A 159 14.43 -2.06 -16.60
CA GLN A 159 15.02 -3.26 -15.99
C GLN A 159 15.79 -4.15 -16.98
N LYS A 160 15.25 -4.32 -18.18
CA LYS A 160 15.67 -5.34 -19.14
C LYS A 160 15.96 -4.77 -20.53
N THR A 161 15.76 -3.46 -20.74
CA THR A 161 15.85 -2.78 -22.06
C THR A 161 14.83 -3.25 -23.09
N TRP A 162 13.84 -4.06 -22.65
CA TRP A 162 12.80 -4.63 -23.51
C TRP A 162 11.85 -3.55 -24.04
N SER A 163 11.56 -3.60 -25.33
CA SER A 163 10.52 -2.82 -25.96
C SER A 163 9.26 -3.68 -26.10
N VAL A 164 8.33 -3.57 -25.14
CA VAL A 164 7.07 -4.32 -25.14
C VAL A 164 6.19 -3.86 -26.30
N ARG A 165 5.78 -4.78 -27.17
CA ARG A 165 4.90 -4.53 -28.33
C ARG A 165 3.44 -4.71 -27.97
N GLU A 166 3.10 -5.85 -27.39
CA GLU A 166 1.73 -6.20 -27.01
C GLU A 166 1.69 -6.62 -25.54
N CYS A 167 0.57 -6.34 -24.88
CA CYS A 167 0.33 -6.64 -23.48
C CYS A 167 -1.12 -7.08 -23.26
N SER A 168 -1.31 -8.21 -22.60
CA SER A 168 -2.62 -8.73 -22.16
C SER A 168 -2.55 -8.97 -20.66
N ILE A 169 -3.38 -8.24 -19.91
CA ILE A 169 -3.31 -8.19 -18.43
C ILE A 169 -4.64 -8.62 -17.81
N GLU A 170 -4.56 -9.56 -16.87
CA GLU A 170 -5.66 -9.95 -16.01
C GLU A 170 -5.35 -9.63 -14.56
N CYS A 171 -6.38 -9.19 -13.85
CA CYS A 171 -6.23 -8.60 -12.53
C CYS A 171 -7.19 -9.15 -11.53
N CYS A 172 -6.76 -9.13 -10.28
CA CYS A 172 -7.57 -9.56 -9.16
C CYS A 172 -7.16 -8.80 -7.89
N THR A 173 -8.08 -8.84 -6.93
CA THR A 173 -7.87 -8.28 -5.59
C THR A 173 -7.93 -9.44 -4.60
N GLY A 174 -6.93 -9.50 -3.72
CA GLY A 174 -6.77 -10.58 -2.75
C GLY A 174 -5.35 -11.15 -2.78
N ASN A 175 -4.97 -11.84 -1.72
CA ASN A 175 -3.61 -12.36 -1.60
C ASN A 175 -3.38 -13.51 -2.60
N ASN A 176 -2.30 -13.42 -3.36
CA ASN A 176 -1.79 -14.41 -4.31
C ASN A 176 -2.88 -14.90 -5.28
N CYS A 177 -3.79 -13.99 -5.66
CA CYS A 177 -4.94 -14.30 -6.50
C CYS A 177 -4.58 -14.37 -7.99
N ASN A 178 -3.42 -13.85 -8.38
CA ASN A 178 -3.01 -13.71 -9.78
C ASN A 178 -2.48 -15.04 -10.34
N LYS A 179 -3.39 -16.00 -10.48
CA LYS A 179 -3.15 -17.33 -11.06
C LYS A 179 -3.70 -17.46 -12.49
N GLN A 180 -4.25 -16.38 -13.04
CA GLN A 180 -4.77 -16.37 -14.40
C GLN A 180 -3.63 -16.47 -15.40
N THR A 181 -3.90 -17.08 -16.55
CA THR A 181 -2.98 -17.21 -17.68
C THR A 181 -3.54 -16.42 -18.87
N PRO A 182 -3.40 -15.08 -18.88
CA PRO A 182 -3.79 -14.28 -20.05
C PRO A 182 -3.01 -14.73 -21.28
N ASN A 183 -3.62 -14.55 -22.45
CA ASN A 183 -2.98 -14.81 -23.74
C ASN A 183 -3.08 -13.55 -24.63
N LEU A 184 -2.16 -13.41 -25.56
CA LEU A 184 -2.11 -12.39 -26.62
C LEU A 184 -3.01 -12.71 -27.81
N ASP A 185 -3.58 -13.92 -27.89
CA ASP A 185 -4.49 -14.30 -28.97
C ASP A 185 -5.93 -13.83 -28.75
N THR A 186 -6.25 -13.33 -27.55
CA THR A 186 -7.58 -12.81 -27.24
C THR A 186 -7.73 -11.36 -27.69
N GLY A 187 -8.97 -10.95 -28.01
CA GLY A 187 -9.28 -9.59 -28.48
C GLY A 187 -8.97 -8.46 -27.48
N ASP A 188 -8.59 -8.80 -26.25
CA ASP A 188 -8.35 -7.83 -25.18
C ASP A 188 -6.92 -7.26 -25.13
N ARG A 189 -6.01 -7.78 -25.96
CA ARG A 189 -4.62 -7.34 -26.04
C ARG A 189 -4.48 -5.84 -26.34
N LYS A 190 -3.52 -5.19 -25.69
CA LYS A 190 -3.18 -3.78 -25.88
C LYS A 190 -1.87 -3.68 -26.65
N ARG A 191 -1.92 -3.01 -27.81
CA ARG A 191 -0.72 -2.62 -28.55
C ARG A 191 -0.14 -1.38 -27.88
N VAL A 192 1.07 -1.51 -27.35
CA VAL A 192 1.73 -0.45 -26.57
C VAL A 192 2.93 0.15 -27.32
N PHE A 193 3.55 -0.60 -28.24
CA PHE A 193 4.62 -0.13 -29.11
C PHE A 193 4.38 -0.59 -30.55
N THR A 194 4.66 0.27 -31.52
CA THR A 194 4.60 -0.04 -32.96
C THR A 194 5.75 0.67 -33.67
N PRO A 195 6.73 -0.05 -34.24
CA PRO A 195 7.73 0.58 -35.10
C PRO A 195 7.03 1.31 -36.27
N GLU A 196 7.26 2.61 -36.42
CA GLU A 196 6.77 3.37 -37.58
C GLU A 196 7.73 3.20 -38.77
N ALA A 197 7.22 3.30 -40.00
CA ALA A 197 8.02 3.16 -41.22
C ALA A 197 8.99 4.34 -41.47
N ASP A 198 8.70 5.53 -40.92
CA ASP A 198 9.46 6.77 -41.16
C ASP A 198 10.63 6.98 -40.17
N TRP A 199 11.37 5.92 -39.91
CA TRP A 199 12.40 5.85 -38.88
C TRP A 199 13.81 6.10 -39.47
N PRO A 200 14.79 6.72 -38.75
CA PRO A 200 14.77 7.14 -37.35
C PRO A 200 14.38 8.61 -37.10
N LYS A 201 13.35 8.82 -36.27
CA LYS A 201 13.06 10.13 -35.65
C LYS A 201 14.01 10.39 -34.47
N LYS A 202 14.35 11.67 -34.29
CA LYS A 202 15.20 12.15 -33.21
C LYS A 202 14.48 13.20 -32.37
N CYS A 203 14.65 13.11 -31.06
CA CYS A 203 14.12 14.04 -30.07
C CYS A 203 15.24 14.59 -29.19
N ASN A 204 15.00 15.74 -28.55
CA ASN A 204 15.86 16.19 -27.46
C ASN A 204 15.64 15.27 -26.26
N TYR A 205 16.71 14.96 -25.55
CA TYR A 205 16.69 14.05 -24.41
C TYR A 205 17.47 14.62 -23.23
N CYS A 206 16.85 14.54 -22.06
CA CYS A 206 17.44 14.90 -20.78
C CYS A 206 16.59 14.26 -19.67
N SER A 207 17.17 14.12 -18.48
CA SER A 207 16.45 13.73 -17.28
C SER A 207 17.09 14.44 -16.09
N GLU A 208 16.57 15.60 -15.74
CA GLU A 208 17.22 16.55 -14.83
C GLU A 208 16.23 17.09 -13.79
N LYS A 209 16.74 17.84 -12.80
CA LYS A 209 15.91 18.46 -11.75
C LYS A 209 14.98 19.57 -12.27
N ASP A 210 15.35 20.26 -13.35
CA ASP A 210 14.60 21.38 -13.91
C ASP A 210 14.86 21.55 -15.41
N ALA A 211 14.00 22.34 -16.07
CA ALA A 211 14.05 22.56 -17.51
C ALA A 211 15.30 23.32 -17.98
N GLY A 212 15.86 24.20 -17.16
CA GLY A 212 17.06 24.97 -17.51
C GLY A 212 18.31 24.08 -17.55
N THR A 213 18.45 23.23 -16.53
CA THR A 213 19.51 22.21 -16.45
C THR A 213 19.36 21.21 -17.58
N CYS A 214 18.14 20.75 -17.85
CA CYS A 214 17.83 19.91 -19.00
C CYS A 214 18.27 20.53 -20.32
N ALA A 215 17.94 21.80 -20.58
CA ALA A 215 18.31 22.48 -21.81
C ALA A 215 19.83 22.64 -21.98
N ALA A 216 20.58 22.77 -20.87
CA ALA A 216 22.05 22.84 -20.91
C ALA A 216 22.71 21.48 -21.19
N ASN A 217 22.07 20.37 -20.76
CA ASN A 217 22.61 19.01 -20.87
C ASN A 217 21.93 18.17 -21.96
N GLU A 218 21.11 18.79 -22.82
CA GLU A 218 20.30 18.03 -23.76
C GLU A 218 21.14 17.28 -24.79
N GLN A 219 20.72 16.05 -25.08
CA GLN A 219 21.33 15.18 -26.06
C GLN A 219 20.30 14.80 -27.12
N SER A 220 20.77 14.37 -28.29
CA SER A 220 19.86 13.82 -29.29
C SER A 220 19.61 12.34 -29.01
N GLN A 221 18.36 12.00 -28.71
CA GLN A 221 17.91 10.61 -28.59
C GLN A 221 17.29 10.15 -29.90
N THR A 222 17.67 8.95 -30.34
CA THR A 222 17.01 8.26 -31.44
C THR A 222 15.85 7.43 -30.88
N CYS A 223 14.60 7.74 -31.26
CA CYS A 223 13.44 6.99 -30.76
C CYS A 223 13.51 5.52 -31.15
N VAL A 224 12.81 4.57 -30.51
CA VAL A 224 12.89 3.10 -30.76
C VAL A 224 14.17 2.40 -30.30
N THR A 225 15.35 2.77 -30.83
CA THR A 225 16.58 1.99 -30.58
C THR A 225 17.39 2.48 -29.41
N ASP A 226 17.24 3.74 -29.00
CA ASP A 226 17.87 4.19 -27.77
C ASP A 226 17.35 3.36 -26.57
N PRO A 227 18.25 2.83 -25.71
CA PRO A 227 17.87 1.99 -24.57
C PRO A 227 16.94 2.66 -23.57
N LYS A 228 16.84 3.99 -23.57
CA LYS A 228 15.97 4.79 -22.70
C LYS A 228 14.78 5.39 -23.45
N SER A 229 14.59 5.06 -24.73
CA SER A 229 13.41 5.49 -25.49
C SER A 229 12.18 4.73 -25.04
N LEU A 230 11.10 5.45 -24.71
CA LEU A 230 9.79 4.88 -24.34
C LEU A 230 8.72 5.11 -25.41
N GLY A 231 9.12 5.58 -26.60
CA GLY A 231 8.25 5.86 -27.73
C GLY A 231 8.88 5.48 -29.05
N THR A 232 8.07 5.51 -30.11
CA THR A 232 8.47 5.08 -31.46
C THR A 232 8.75 6.24 -32.41
N GLY A 233 8.05 7.37 -32.23
CA GLY A 233 8.16 8.48 -33.17
C GLY A 233 7.61 9.83 -32.67
N GLU A 234 7.38 9.99 -31.38
CA GLU A 234 6.87 11.24 -30.79
C GLU A 234 7.83 11.74 -29.73
N CYS A 235 8.07 13.05 -29.72
CA CYS A 235 8.92 13.73 -28.75
C CYS A 235 8.05 14.35 -27.67
N ALA A 236 8.55 14.35 -26.44
CA ALA A 236 7.85 14.94 -25.31
C ALA A 236 8.78 15.73 -24.40
N SER A 237 8.22 16.77 -23.79
CA SER A 237 8.74 17.40 -22.57
C SER A 237 7.78 17.12 -21.44
N VAL A 238 8.29 16.72 -20.28
CA VAL A 238 7.50 16.32 -19.12
C VAL A 238 8.03 17.02 -17.88
N LEU A 239 7.15 17.66 -17.14
CA LEU A 239 7.38 18.04 -15.74
C LEU A 239 6.63 17.03 -14.88
N GLY A 240 7.36 16.23 -14.12
CA GLY A 240 6.78 15.23 -13.24
C GLY A 240 7.02 15.57 -11.77
N GLN A 241 6.01 15.27 -10.96
CA GLN A 241 6.14 15.29 -9.50
C GLN A 241 6.34 13.86 -9.02
N TYR A 242 7.51 13.59 -8.45
CA TYR A 242 7.95 12.28 -8.03
C TYR A 242 8.14 12.23 -6.53
N ARG A 243 7.83 11.09 -5.96
CA ARG A 243 8.11 10.76 -4.58
C ARG A 243 9.29 9.81 -4.53
N ASP A 244 10.33 10.19 -3.79
CA ASP A 244 11.44 9.28 -3.51
C ASP A 244 11.07 8.27 -2.40
N LYS A 245 12.03 7.41 -2.08
CA LYS A 245 11.92 6.38 -1.03
C LYS A 245 11.71 6.98 0.38
N ASP A 246 12.27 8.16 0.62
CA ASP A 246 12.20 8.85 1.92
C ASP A 246 10.86 9.61 2.05
N GLY A 247 10.01 9.52 1.02
CA GLY A 247 8.72 10.18 0.91
C GLY A 247 8.83 11.65 0.52
N LYS A 248 10.03 12.14 0.21
CA LYS A 248 10.22 13.52 -0.24
C LYS A 248 9.73 13.67 -1.67
N ILE A 249 8.98 14.74 -1.87
CA ILE A 249 8.47 15.12 -3.18
C ILE A 249 9.51 15.97 -3.88
N HIS A 250 9.80 15.61 -5.13
CA HIS A 250 10.69 16.32 -6.03
C HIS A 250 9.96 16.60 -7.33
N GLU A 251 10.26 17.74 -7.93
CA GLU A 251 9.98 17.96 -9.33
C GLU A 251 11.18 17.47 -10.14
N SER A 252 10.92 16.83 -11.27
CA SER A 252 11.95 16.56 -12.26
C SER A 252 11.43 16.82 -13.66
N PHE A 253 12.35 17.17 -14.54
CA PHE A 253 12.08 17.52 -15.92
C PHE A 253 12.72 16.51 -16.85
N PHE A 254 11.91 15.97 -17.76
CA PHE A 254 12.31 14.95 -18.70
C PHE A 254 12.02 15.39 -20.12
N ARG A 255 12.95 15.11 -21.03
CA ARG A 255 12.74 15.16 -22.47
C ARG A 255 13.09 13.82 -23.08
N GLY A 256 12.36 13.40 -24.09
CA GLY A 256 12.72 12.21 -24.85
C GLY A 256 11.61 11.71 -25.75
N CYS A 257 11.82 10.52 -26.29
CA CYS A 257 10.83 9.79 -27.08
C CYS A 257 9.84 9.09 -26.16
N LEU A 258 8.55 9.43 -26.26
CA LEU A 258 7.45 8.84 -25.48
C LEU A 258 6.28 8.47 -26.41
N GLN A 259 5.44 7.49 -26.03
CA GLN A 259 4.20 7.21 -26.74
C GLN A 259 3.10 8.22 -26.35
N CYS A 260 3.06 9.34 -27.07
CA CYS A 260 2.23 10.52 -26.82
C CYS A 260 0.81 10.45 -27.39
N THR A 261 0.44 9.41 -28.15
CA THR A 261 -0.92 9.21 -28.71
C THR A 261 -2.02 9.45 -27.66
N HIS A 262 -1.73 9.15 -26.39
CA HIS A 262 -2.44 9.75 -25.27
C HIS A 262 -1.45 10.17 -24.17
N ALA A 263 -1.50 11.44 -23.75
CA ALA A 263 -0.70 11.99 -22.66
C ALA A 263 -0.67 11.10 -21.40
N LYS A 264 -1.82 10.51 -21.03
CA LYS A 264 -1.92 9.57 -19.90
C LYS A 264 -0.98 8.36 -20.06
N ARG A 265 -0.91 7.77 -21.26
CA ARG A 265 -0.09 6.58 -21.52
C ARG A 265 1.41 6.88 -21.38
N ALA A 266 1.84 8.01 -21.93
CA ALA A 266 3.22 8.51 -21.80
C ALA A 266 3.60 8.75 -20.33
N CYS A 267 2.72 9.38 -19.54
CA CYS A 267 2.96 9.59 -18.11
C CYS A 267 3.08 8.26 -17.34
N PHE A 268 2.23 7.27 -17.63
CA PHE A 268 2.31 5.96 -16.98
C PHE A 268 3.59 5.19 -17.36
N SER A 269 4.01 5.21 -18.63
CA SER A 269 5.28 4.56 -19.02
C SER A 269 6.48 5.24 -18.38
N LEU A 270 6.50 6.57 -18.30
CA LEU A 270 7.56 7.29 -17.61
C LEU A 270 7.54 7.00 -16.09
N GLY A 271 6.35 6.92 -15.48
CA GLY A 271 6.17 6.53 -14.09
C GLY A 271 6.74 5.14 -13.80
N GLY A 272 6.44 4.14 -14.62
CA GLY A 272 7.00 2.79 -14.48
C GLY A 272 8.52 2.75 -14.69
N PHE A 273 9.03 3.51 -15.66
CA PHE A 273 10.47 3.63 -15.92
C PHE A 273 11.22 4.17 -14.69
N PHE A 274 10.78 5.29 -14.12
CA PHE A 274 11.43 5.88 -12.95
C PHE A 274 11.21 5.10 -11.66
N LYS A 275 10.07 4.43 -11.51
CA LYS A 275 9.84 3.50 -10.41
C LYS A 275 10.88 2.40 -10.39
N ARG A 276 11.21 1.85 -11.56
CA ARG A 276 12.23 0.82 -11.69
C ARG A 276 13.66 1.35 -11.63
N ASN A 277 13.95 2.48 -12.28
CA ASN A 277 15.30 3.02 -12.42
C ASN A 277 15.81 3.69 -11.12
N GLY A 278 14.94 4.41 -10.42
CA GLY A 278 15.30 5.21 -9.25
C GLY A 278 14.50 4.91 -7.98
N GLY A 279 13.55 3.96 -8.02
CA GLY A 279 12.62 3.73 -6.91
C GLY A 279 11.58 4.86 -6.75
N TRP A 280 11.46 5.75 -7.72
CA TRP A 280 10.63 6.94 -7.62
C TRP A 280 9.20 6.69 -8.05
N THR A 281 8.24 7.11 -7.24
CA THR A 281 6.82 6.97 -7.56
C THR A 281 6.31 8.27 -8.16
N MET A 282 6.02 8.28 -9.45
CA MET A 282 5.40 9.42 -10.11
C MET A 282 3.96 9.61 -9.60
N GLN A 283 3.68 10.78 -9.05
CA GLN A 283 2.35 11.14 -8.55
C GLN A 283 1.56 11.89 -9.63
N GLN A 284 2.18 12.94 -10.17
CA GLN A 284 1.58 13.80 -11.18
C GLN A 284 2.53 14.01 -12.36
N CYS A 285 1.94 14.25 -13.53
CA CYS A 285 2.64 14.44 -14.77
C CYS A 285 1.96 15.53 -15.61
N ALA A 286 2.73 16.53 -16.00
CA ALA A 286 2.36 17.50 -17.02
C ALA A 286 3.26 17.27 -18.24
N ILE A 287 2.66 17.11 -19.42
CA ILE A 287 3.36 16.69 -20.64
C ILE A 287 2.94 17.55 -21.82
N ASP A 288 3.94 17.90 -22.64
CA ASP A 288 3.77 18.53 -23.94
C ASP A 288 4.41 17.63 -25.02
N CYS A 289 3.63 17.32 -26.06
CA CYS A 289 3.97 16.31 -27.06
C CYS A 289 4.03 16.94 -28.45
N CYS A 290 4.97 16.48 -29.26
CA CYS A 290 5.14 16.95 -30.62
C CYS A 290 5.79 15.86 -31.50
N GLN A 291 5.69 15.99 -32.82
CA GLN A 291 6.04 14.91 -33.77
C GLN A 291 7.17 15.26 -34.73
N THR A 292 7.60 16.52 -34.78
CA THR A 292 8.72 16.94 -35.64
C THR A 292 10.07 16.69 -34.93
N ARG A 293 11.16 16.69 -35.69
CA ARG A 293 12.50 16.41 -35.13
C ARG A 293 12.88 17.43 -34.06
N ASN A 294 13.31 16.95 -32.89
CA ASN A 294 13.80 17.78 -31.77
C ASN A 294 12.85 18.93 -31.38
N CYS A 295 11.54 18.70 -31.52
CA CYS A 295 10.52 19.73 -31.30
C CYS A 295 10.19 19.98 -29.84
N ASN A 296 10.55 19.04 -28.96
CA ASN A 296 10.19 19.03 -27.55
C ASN A 296 11.03 20.02 -26.75
N THR A 297 10.87 21.30 -27.05
CA THR A 297 11.53 22.43 -26.38
C THR A 297 10.61 23.13 -25.38
N GLY A 298 9.31 22.83 -25.42
CA GLY A 298 8.32 23.34 -24.47
C GLY A 298 8.63 22.96 -23.02
N VAL A 299 8.11 23.76 -22.09
CA VAL A 299 8.20 23.52 -20.65
C VAL A 299 6.76 23.46 -20.12
N PRO A 300 6.18 22.25 -19.97
CA PRO A 300 4.85 22.12 -19.38
C PRO A 300 4.85 22.63 -17.93
N THR A 301 3.68 23.08 -17.47
CA THR A 301 3.50 23.59 -16.11
C THR A 301 2.62 22.64 -15.29
N MET A 302 2.95 22.48 -14.01
CA MET A 302 2.12 21.69 -13.09
C MET A 302 0.86 22.49 -12.77
N THR A 303 -0.29 22.00 -13.21
CA THR A 303 -1.61 22.62 -12.99
C THR A 303 -2.54 21.61 -12.33
N PRO A 304 -3.69 22.02 -11.78
CA PRO A 304 -4.69 21.08 -11.27
C PRO A 304 -5.22 20.07 -12.31
N ALA A 305 -4.98 20.30 -13.61
CA ALA A 305 -5.29 19.37 -14.69
C ALA A 305 -4.16 18.36 -14.99
N ALA A 306 -3.08 18.35 -14.21
CA ALA A 306 -2.00 17.39 -14.33
C ALA A 306 -2.51 15.95 -14.19
N ILE A 307 -1.90 15.02 -14.91
CA ILE A 307 -2.34 13.65 -14.97
C ILE A 307 -1.89 12.92 -13.70
N PRO A 308 -2.80 12.34 -12.90
CA PRO A 308 -2.42 11.45 -11.81
C PRO A 308 -1.95 10.10 -12.38
N VAL A 309 -0.84 9.58 -11.85
CA VAL A 309 -0.22 8.34 -12.34
C VAL A 309 -0.37 7.22 -11.32
N PHE A 310 0.45 7.19 -10.27
CA PHE A 310 0.27 6.25 -9.16
C PHE A 310 -0.51 6.92 -8.02
N PRO A 311 -1.40 6.18 -7.33
CA PRO A 311 -2.16 6.73 -6.21
C PRO A 311 -1.23 7.26 -5.12
N GLU A 312 -1.59 8.38 -4.52
CA GLU A 312 -0.91 8.88 -3.33
C GLU A 312 -1.07 7.85 -2.21
N THR A 313 0.04 7.30 -1.69
CA THR A 313 -0.03 6.59 -0.41
C THR A 313 -0.43 7.59 0.67
N ALA A 314 -1.24 7.16 1.64
CA ALA A 314 -1.70 8.05 2.70
C ALA A 314 -0.50 8.69 3.41
N GLU A 315 -0.51 10.02 3.50
CA GLU A 315 0.38 10.76 4.38
C GLU A 315 -0.26 10.80 5.75
N CYS A 316 0.45 10.45 6.82
CA CYS A 316 -0.06 10.44 8.18
C CYS A 316 0.76 11.39 9.05
N ASN A 317 0.12 11.91 10.10
CA ASN A 317 0.88 12.52 11.19
C ASN A 317 1.64 11.39 11.91
N SER A 318 2.94 11.56 12.17
CA SER A 318 3.76 10.61 12.92
C SER A 318 4.40 11.26 14.13
N CYS A 319 4.28 10.61 15.28
CA CYS A 319 4.93 10.99 16.53
C CYS A 319 4.94 9.81 17.51
N PHE A 320 5.89 9.81 18.44
CA PHE A 320 5.83 8.98 19.62
C PHE A 320 6.32 9.78 20.83
N GLU A 321 5.42 10.09 21.77
CA GLU A 321 5.70 10.97 22.91
C GLU A 321 5.02 10.46 24.18
N THR A 322 5.43 10.97 25.35
CA THR A 322 4.85 10.60 26.65
C THR A 322 3.52 11.31 26.98
N ASP A 323 3.16 12.33 26.20
CA ASP A 323 1.92 13.07 26.35
C ASP A 323 1.35 13.51 24.98
N SER A 324 0.03 13.71 24.96
CA SER A 324 -0.71 14.05 23.74
C SER A 324 -0.36 15.42 23.13
N ALA A 325 0.04 16.40 23.96
CA ALA A 325 0.33 17.76 23.51
C ALA A 325 1.70 17.82 22.81
N SER A 326 2.69 17.12 23.37
CA SER A 326 3.98 16.92 22.74
C SER A 326 3.83 16.17 21.43
N CYS A 327 3.04 15.09 21.38
CA CYS A 327 2.81 14.35 20.12
C CYS A 327 2.18 15.25 19.05
N LYS A 328 1.22 16.10 19.44
CA LYS A 328 0.59 17.07 18.53
C LYS A 328 1.56 18.15 18.03
N THR A 329 2.55 18.54 18.84
CA THR A 329 3.51 19.61 18.50
C THR A 329 4.69 19.08 17.69
N ASN A 330 5.18 17.89 18.02
CA ASN A 330 6.37 17.28 17.44
C ASN A 330 6.05 16.34 16.26
N GLN A 331 4.80 16.30 15.81
CA GLN A 331 4.41 15.44 14.70
C GLN A 331 5.13 15.82 13.40
N LYS A 332 5.53 14.79 12.67
CA LYS A 332 6.15 14.91 11.35
C LYS A 332 5.29 14.20 10.31
N PRO A 333 5.33 14.59 9.03
CA PRO A 333 4.71 13.81 7.98
C PRO A 333 5.40 12.44 7.89
N GLN A 334 4.60 11.38 7.81
CA GLN A 334 5.04 10.02 7.53
C GLN A 334 4.20 9.46 6.40
N PHE A 335 4.86 8.90 5.40
CA PHE A 335 4.19 8.40 4.22
C PHE A 335 4.08 6.89 4.27
N CYS A 336 2.84 6.40 4.18
CA CYS A 336 2.62 4.98 4.31
C CYS A 336 3.29 4.20 3.18
N ALA A 337 3.65 2.96 3.49
CA ALA A 337 4.43 2.03 2.68
C ALA A 337 5.88 2.43 2.36
N THR A 338 6.25 3.71 2.49
CA THR A 338 7.53 4.25 1.98
C THR A 338 8.46 4.75 3.08
N SER A 339 7.95 5.50 4.06
CA SER A 339 8.79 5.96 5.17
C SER A 339 9.43 4.78 5.93
N GLU A 340 10.71 4.92 6.29
CA GLU A 340 11.49 3.87 6.96
C GLU A 340 10.84 3.37 8.25
N ASP A 341 10.17 4.26 8.99
CA ASP A 341 9.46 3.98 10.23
C ASP A 341 7.97 3.62 10.03
N SER A 342 7.50 3.52 8.78
CA SER A 342 6.12 3.16 8.45
C SER A 342 5.83 1.70 8.79
N LEU A 343 4.87 1.47 9.69
CA LEU A 343 4.41 0.14 10.09
C LEU A 343 3.21 -0.34 9.26
N GLY A 344 2.73 0.47 8.31
CA GLY A 344 1.58 0.18 7.47
C GLY A 344 1.77 0.62 6.03
N THR A 345 0.80 0.31 5.18
CA THR A 345 0.84 0.65 3.75
C THR A 345 -0.18 1.70 3.34
N SER A 346 -1.29 1.84 4.07
CA SER A 346 -2.41 2.68 3.64
C SER A 346 -3.17 3.40 4.76
N HIS A 347 -3.04 2.97 6.02
CA HIS A 347 -3.83 3.52 7.13
C HIS A 347 -3.00 4.39 8.04
N CYS A 348 -3.59 5.50 8.46
CA CYS A 348 -3.09 6.28 9.57
C CYS A 348 -3.74 5.78 10.87
N ALA A 349 -2.96 5.79 11.95
CA ALA A 349 -3.46 5.49 13.27
C ALA A 349 -3.03 6.53 14.29
N SER A 350 -3.85 6.64 15.33
CA SER A 350 -3.56 7.32 16.58
C SER A 350 -3.80 6.34 17.71
N MET A 351 -2.82 6.21 18.61
CA MET A 351 -2.81 5.23 19.68
C MET A 351 -2.38 5.88 20.99
N VAL A 352 -3.02 5.47 22.07
CA VAL A 352 -2.54 5.69 23.44
C VAL A 352 -2.27 4.33 24.07
N GLY A 353 -1.16 4.23 24.79
CA GLY A 353 -0.78 3.00 25.46
C GLY A 353 -0.20 3.24 26.85
N SER A 354 -0.37 2.25 27.71
CA SER A 354 0.32 2.14 28.99
C SER A 354 1.56 1.28 28.78
N PHE A 355 2.73 1.88 28.99
CA PHE A 355 4.03 1.25 28.81
C PHE A 355 4.73 1.05 30.15
N ARG A 356 5.72 0.15 30.15
CA ARG A 356 6.78 0.15 31.15
C ARG A 356 8.09 0.59 30.53
N ASP A 357 8.78 1.51 31.18
CA ASP A 357 10.13 1.92 30.78
C ASP A 357 11.17 0.85 31.18
N GLN A 358 12.44 1.09 30.82
CA GLN A 358 13.58 0.22 31.14
C GLN A 358 13.83 0.02 32.65
N ASN A 359 13.30 0.91 33.50
CA ASN A 359 13.40 0.83 34.95
C ASN A 359 12.16 0.15 35.58
N GLY A 360 11.18 -0.22 34.77
CA GLY A 360 9.92 -0.83 35.20
C GLY A 360 8.83 0.18 35.60
N ASN A 361 9.09 1.48 35.46
CA ASN A 361 8.11 2.53 35.76
C ASN A 361 6.99 2.52 34.74
N LYS A 362 5.75 2.74 35.19
CA LYS A 362 4.62 2.92 34.30
C LYS A 362 4.68 4.30 33.66
N VAL A 363 4.61 4.35 32.33
CA VAL A 363 4.58 5.59 31.55
C VAL A 363 3.50 5.51 30.48
N ASN A 364 2.85 6.63 30.17
CA ASN A 364 1.95 6.69 29.03
C ASN A 364 2.77 6.92 27.75
N GLY A 365 2.30 6.38 26.65
CA GLY A 365 2.85 6.63 25.33
C GLY A 365 1.74 6.95 24.35
N PHE A 366 1.98 7.96 23.52
CA PHE A 366 1.07 8.43 22.48
C PHE A 366 1.77 8.24 21.16
N TYR A 367 1.20 7.43 20.28
CA TYR A 367 1.73 7.12 18.96
C TYR A 367 0.79 7.65 17.89
N ARG A 368 1.38 8.25 16.85
CA ARG A 368 0.72 8.46 15.56
C ARG A 368 1.62 7.90 14.48
N GLY A 369 1.01 7.38 13.42
CA GLY A 369 1.74 7.00 12.22
C GLY A 369 0.97 6.03 11.34
N CYS A 370 1.65 5.54 10.31
CA CYS A 370 1.20 4.49 9.43
C CYS A 370 1.27 3.14 10.15
N VAL A 371 0.17 2.40 10.18
CA VAL A 371 0.12 1.04 10.72
C VAL A 371 -0.86 0.19 9.92
N ASN A 372 -0.64 -1.12 9.87
CA ASN A 372 -1.68 -2.01 9.35
C ASN A 372 -2.80 -2.15 10.38
N CYS A 373 -4.00 -1.70 10.01
CA CYS A 373 -5.16 -1.60 10.88
C CYS A 373 -6.15 -2.78 10.76
N SER A 374 -5.74 -3.89 10.15
CA SER A 374 -6.61 -5.06 9.93
C SER A 374 -7.29 -5.55 11.22
N GLU A 375 -6.55 -5.57 12.33
CA GLU A 375 -7.09 -5.89 13.65
C GLU A 375 -6.36 -5.03 14.71
N LYS A 376 -7.10 -4.44 15.66
CA LYS A 376 -6.51 -3.55 16.67
C LYS A 376 -5.38 -4.22 17.46
N LYS A 377 -5.51 -5.51 17.78
CA LYS A 377 -4.51 -6.27 18.55
C LYS A 377 -3.22 -6.46 17.76
N ILE A 378 -3.32 -6.81 16.48
CA ILE A 378 -2.18 -6.90 15.55
C ILE A 378 -1.48 -5.54 15.47
N ALA A 379 -2.23 -4.45 15.26
CA ALA A 379 -1.68 -3.10 15.16
C ALA A 379 -0.94 -2.67 16.44
N CYS A 380 -1.57 -2.86 17.60
CA CYS A 380 -0.95 -2.58 18.90
C CYS A 380 0.32 -3.43 19.12
N SER A 381 0.29 -4.73 18.80
CA SER A 381 1.46 -5.61 18.91
C SER A 381 2.61 -5.17 18.01
N THR A 382 2.34 -4.76 16.76
CA THR A 382 3.38 -4.20 15.86
C THR A 382 4.01 -2.94 16.42
N ILE A 383 3.19 -1.99 16.90
CA ILE A 383 3.71 -0.77 17.52
C ILE A 383 4.51 -1.11 18.78
N GLY A 384 4.03 -2.05 19.60
CA GLY A 384 4.71 -2.52 20.81
C GLY A 384 6.11 -3.06 20.51
N GLY A 385 6.26 -3.90 19.49
CA GLY A 385 7.56 -4.42 19.06
C GLY A 385 8.50 -3.32 18.52
N PHE A 386 7.96 -2.40 17.73
CA PHE A 386 8.71 -1.27 17.17
C PHE A 386 9.24 -0.34 18.28
N ILE A 387 8.38 0.07 19.21
CA ILE A 387 8.77 0.91 20.35
C ILE A 387 9.73 0.17 21.29
N LYS A 388 9.59 -1.15 21.45
CA LYS A 388 10.53 -1.95 22.25
C LYS A 388 11.94 -1.92 21.65
N ALA A 389 12.07 -2.09 20.35
CA ALA A 389 13.37 -1.99 19.68
C ALA A 389 14.00 -0.60 19.83
N ASN A 390 13.19 0.44 19.64
CA ASN A 390 13.64 1.84 19.62
C ASN A 390 13.95 2.40 21.01
N ARG A 391 13.01 2.27 21.96
CA ARG A 391 13.02 2.90 23.30
C ARG A 391 13.24 1.92 24.46
N ARG A 392 13.26 0.62 24.20
CA ARG A 392 13.29 -0.44 25.23
C ARG A 392 12.05 -0.50 26.12
N TRP A 393 10.94 0.09 25.70
CA TRP A 393 9.70 0.10 26.48
C TRP A 393 8.78 -1.07 26.11
N TRP A 394 8.04 -1.58 27.10
CA TRP A 394 7.07 -2.67 26.89
C TRP A 394 5.67 -2.11 26.89
N LEU A 395 4.95 -2.28 25.78
CA LEU A 395 3.54 -1.91 25.67
C LEU A 395 2.67 -2.90 26.45
N GLY A 396 2.12 -2.47 27.58
CA GLY A 396 1.20 -3.29 28.36
C GLY A 396 -0.21 -3.29 27.77
N GLN A 397 -0.78 -2.09 27.65
CA GLN A 397 -2.15 -1.88 27.19
C GLN A 397 -2.19 -0.84 26.09
N CYS A 398 -3.12 -0.97 25.17
CA CYS A 398 -3.23 -0.11 24.00
C CYS A 398 -4.69 0.16 23.62
N GLU A 399 -5.03 1.40 23.32
CA GLU A 399 -6.22 1.77 22.57
C GLU A 399 -5.78 2.45 21.28
N ILE A 400 -6.31 2.00 20.14
CA ILE A 400 -5.93 2.50 18.83
C ILE A 400 -7.16 2.81 17.98
N THR A 401 -7.11 3.95 17.30
CA THR A 401 -8.09 4.35 16.28
C THR A 401 -7.37 4.49 14.96
N CYS A 402 -7.97 3.92 13.92
CA CYS A 402 -7.46 3.95 12.55
C CYS A 402 -8.39 4.76 11.66
N CYS A 403 -7.83 5.34 10.60
CA CYS A 403 -8.57 6.06 9.59
C CYS A 403 -7.86 5.96 8.24
N THR A 404 -8.63 6.22 7.19
CA THR A 404 -8.17 6.24 5.80
C THR A 404 -8.21 7.67 5.29
N GLY A 405 -7.19 8.06 4.54
CA GLY A 405 -7.02 9.42 4.01
C GLY A 405 -5.88 10.17 4.68
N SER A 406 -5.31 11.14 3.96
CA SER A 406 -4.13 11.84 4.43
C SER A 406 -4.41 12.70 5.67
N ASN A 407 -3.51 12.62 6.64
CA ASN A 407 -3.48 13.35 7.90
C ASN A 407 -4.76 13.19 8.75
N CYS A 408 -5.51 12.10 8.54
CA CYS A 408 -6.78 11.86 9.21
C CYS A 408 -6.63 11.51 10.70
N ASN A 409 -5.45 11.07 11.14
CA ASN A 409 -5.19 10.55 12.49
C ASN A 409 -4.99 11.65 13.54
N THR A 410 -5.83 12.68 13.54
CA THR A 410 -5.73 13.81 14.48
C THR A 410 -6.36 13.52 15.84
N HIS A 411 -7.23 12.52 15.96
CA HIS A 411 -7.90 12.14 17.19
C HIS A 411 -7.09 11.10 17.96
N ILE A 412 -6.74 11.40 19.21
CA ILE A 412 -6.11 10.43 20.12
C ILE A 412 -7.23 9.78 20.94
N PRO A 413 -7.35 8.43 20.93
CA PRO A 413 -8.35 7.75 21.72
C PRO A 413 -8.04 7.81 23.22
N THR A 414 -9.02 7.47 24.05
CA THR A 414 -8.85 7.43 25.51
C THR A 414 -8.56 6.00 25.96
N LEU A 415 -7.52 5.82 26.77
CA LEU A 415 -7.21 4.51 27.35
C LEU A 415 -8.20 4.22 28.48
N SER A 416 -8.98 3.15 28.34
CA SER A 416 -9.90 2.67 29.38
C SER A 416 -9.81 1.16 29.52
N ASP A 417 -9.99 0.62 30.73
CA ASP A 417 -9.95 -0.82 30.96
C ASP A 417 -11.02 -1.59 30.16
N ALA A 418 -12.12 -0.93 29.79
CA ALA A 418 -13.23 -1.54 29.04
C ALA A 418 -12.96 -1.68 27.54
N THR A 419 -12.07 -0.86 26.96
CA THR A 419 -11.81 -0.84 25.51
C THR A 419 -10.38 -1.21 25.15
N SER A 420 -9.45 -1.11 26.11
CA SER A 420 -8.03 -1.34 25.89
C SER A 420 -7.69 -2.81 25.64
N ILE A 421 -6.72 -2.99 24.75
CA ILE A 421 -6.18 -4.29 24.37
C ILE A 421 -4.95 -4.56 25.21
N GLN A 422 -4.92 -5.73 25.86
CA GLN A 422 -3.71 -6.23 26.50
C GLN A 422 -2.74 -6.75 25.42
N VAL A 423 -1.52 -6.23 25.42
CA VAL A 423 -0.47 -6.61 24.47
C VAL A 423 0.58 -7.46 25.18
N PHE A 424 1.22 -6.89 26.21
CA PHE A 424 2.19 -7.59 27.06
C PHE A 424 1.76 -7.57 28.52
N GLN A 425 1.86 -8.72 29.20
CA GLN A 425 1.63 -8.82 30.64
C GLN A 425 2.97 -8.90 31.36
N PRO A 426 3.54 -7.77 31.83
CA PRO A 426 4.77 -7.82 32.60
C PRO A 426 4.54 -8.62 33.90
N PRO A 427 5.51 -9.40 34.39
CA PRO A 427 5.32 -10.24 35.56
C PRO A 427 5.17 -9.35 36.80
N ALA A 428 4.40 -9.82 37.77
CA ALA A 428 4.61 -9.40 39.15
C ALA A 428 6.03 -9.86 39.55
N SER A 429 6.83 -8.94 40.08
CA SER A 429 8.27 -9.09 40.34
C SER A 429 8.73 -10.46 40.87
N GLY A 430 9.88 -10.95 40.41
CA GLY A 430 10.72 -11.90 41.18
C GLY A 430 11.45 -12.97 40.37
N GLN A 431 10.90 -13.43 39.25
CA GLN A 431 11.57 -14.37 38.35
C GLN A 431 11.31 -13.97 36.91
N SER A 432 12.39 -13.79 36.14
CA SER A 432 12.32 -13.62 34.70
C SER A 432 12.73 -14.92 34.06
N LEU A 433 11.90 -15.41 33.15
CA LEU A 433 12.26 -16.50 32.26
C LEU A 433 13.57 -16.18 31.54
N GLN A 434 14.39 -17.20 31.31
CA GLN A 434 15.55 -17.15 30.42
C GLN A 434 15.21 -17.89 29.14
N CYS A 435 15.34 -17.26 27.98
CA CYS A 435 15.11 -17.91 26.69
C CYS A 435 16.40 -17.96 25.88
N LEU A 436 16.47 -18.84 24.88
CA LEU A 436 17.48 -18.70 23.85
C LEU A 436 17.11 -17.50 22.96
N TYR A 437 18.08 -16.68 22.63
CA TYR A 437 17.95 -15.58 21.70
C TYR A 437 18.94 -15.71 20.57
N CYS A 438 18.43 -15.52 19.37
CA CYS A 438 19.21 -15.59 18.16
C CYS A 438 18.42 -14.95 17.01
N LEU A 439 19.14 -14.27 16.11
CA LEU A 439 18.61 -13.73 14.87
C LEU A 439 19.57 -14.11 13.74
N LYS A 440 19.14 -14.99 12.83
CA LYS A 440 19.95 -15.44 11.68
C LYS A 440 19.25 -15.11 10.37
N VAL A 441 20.05 -14.77 9.37
CA VAL A 441 19.66 -14.45 7.99
C VAL A 441 19.90 -15.63 7.06
N ASN A 442 19.38 -15.56 5.84
CA ASN A 442 19.62 -16.51 4.74
C ASN A 442 19.33 -17.97 5.12
N SER A 443 18.20 -18.21 5.78
CA SER A 443 17.79 -19.54 6.25
C SER A 443 18.78 -20.17 7.26
N GLY A 444 19.66 -19.37 7.85
CA GLY A 444 20.54 -19.79 8.94
C GLY A 444 19.73 -20.24 10.15
N ARG A 445 20.22 -21.30 10.82
CA ARG A 445 19.60 -21.85 12.02
C ARG A 445 20.29 -21.34 13.27
N CYS A 446 19.53 -21.30 14.36
CA CYS A 446 20.01 -20.85 15.67
C CYS A 446 20.40 -22.05 16.54
N TYR A 447 21.58 -22.62 16.25
CA TYR A 447 22.16 -23.71 17.06
C TYR A 447 22.96 -23.19 18.27
N ASP A 448 23.35 -21.92 18.26
CA ASP A 448 24.28 -21.26 19.17
C ASP A 448 23.65 -20.05 19.90
N GLY A 449 22.33 -20.09 20.11
CA GLY A 449 21.59 -18.97 20.70
C GLY A 449 22.14 -18.54 22.07
N THR A 450 22.34 -17.23 22.24
CA THR A 450 22.73 -16.65 23.53
C THR A 450 21.57 -16.66 24.51
N VAL A 451 21.83 -16.68 25.81
CA VAL A 451 20.76 -16.59 26.81
C VAL A 451 20.24 -15.16 26.87
N GLN A 452 18.93 -15.01 26.65
CA GLN A 452 18.20 -13.76 26.83
C GLN A 452 17.42 -13.79 28.14
N VAL A 453 17.57 -12.75 28.96
CA VAL A 453 16.78 -12.54 30.19
C VAL A 453 15.56 -11.70 29.84
N CYS A 454 14.39 -12.34 29.82
CA CYS A 454 13.18 -11.77 29.23
C CYS A 454 12.75 -10.41 29.81
N ALA A 455 12.90 -10.20 31.11
CA ALA A 455 12.50 -8.95 31.75
C ALA A 455 13.48 -7.78 31.52
N ARG A 456 14.72 -8.04 31.07
CA ARG A 456 15.78 -7.02 31.02
C ARG A 456 16.26 -6.72 29.61
N ASP A 457 16.27 -7.73 28.76
CA ASP A 457 16.93 -7.61 27.48
C ASP A 457 16.16 -6.75 26.48
N ARG A 458 16.93 -5.99 25.70
CA ARG A 458 16.41 -5.02 24.72
C ARG A 458 15.51 -5.67 23.67
N GLU A 459 15.84 -6.89 23.28
CA GLU A 459 15.20 -7.60 22.15
C GLU A 459 14.11 -8.58 22.63
N SER A 460 13.75 -8.47 23.91
CA SER A 460 12.69 -9.25 24.52
C SER A 460 11.33 -8.61 24.25
N LEU A 461 10.42 -9.36 23.63
CA LEU A 461 9.03 -8.95 23.37
C LEU A 461 8.07 -9.38 24.48
N GLY A 462 8.58 -9.89 25.60
CA GLY A 462 7.75 -10.35 26.69
C GLY A 462 8.56 -10.94 27.81
N THR A 463 7.90 -11.61 28.74
CA THR A 463 8.50 -12.01 30.01
C THR A 463 8.10 -13.39 30.47
N ARG A 464 7.06 -13.98 29.85
CA ARG A 464 6.38 -15.19 30.33
C ARG A 464 6.65 -16.42 29.46
N GLN A 465 7.00 -16.24 28.19
CA GLN A 465 7.17 -17.35 27.25
C GLN A 465 8.41 -17.16 26.38
N CYS A 466 8.98 -18.27 25.97
CA CYS A 466 10.01 -18.31 24.93
C CYS A 466 9.37 -18.65 23.59
N TYR A 467 9.97 -18.16 22.51
CA TYR A 467 9.55 -18.47 21.15
C TYR A 467 10.71 -18.82 20.24
N SER A 468 10.37 -19.59 19.20
CA SER A 468 11.14 -19.75 17.99
C SER A 468 10.24 -19.45 16.79
N ALA A 469 10.73 -18.69 15.82
CA ALA A 469 9.96 -18.33 14.64
C ALA A 469 10.81 -18.40 13.37
N ALA A 470 10.21 -18.99 12.35
CA ALA A 470 10.69 -18.88 10.98
C ALA A 470 10.00 -17.70 10.31
N ILE A 471 10.79 -16.85 9.67
CA ILE A 471 10.32 -15.61 9.06
C ILE A 471 10.73 -15.54 7.59
N ARG A 472 9.91 -14.86 6.79
CA ARG A 472 10.29 -14.31 5.50
C ARG A 472 10.22 -12.81 5.57
N TYR A 473 11.23 -12.15 5.01
CA TYR A 473 11.31 -10.71 5.07
C TYR A 473 11.91 -10.12 3.80
N TRP A 474 11.57 -8.86 3.58
CA TRP A 474 12.22 -7.97 2.64
C TRP A 474 13.21 -7.08 3.37
N ASP A 475 14.46 -7.05 2.88
CA ASP A 475 15.51 -6.17 3.40
C ASP A 475 15.45 -4.82 2.66
N GLU A 476 14.82 -3.82 3.27
CA GLU A 476 14.64 -2.50 2.64
C GLU A 476 15.96 -1.74 2.49
N SER A 477 17.06 -2.19 3.13
CA SER A 477 18.38 -1.57 2.98
C SER A 477 19.07 -1.93 1.65
N ARG A 478 18.64 -3.00 0.97
CA ARG A 478 19.30 -3.54 -0.23
C ARG A 478 18.52 -3.23 -1.50
N PHE A 479 18.84 -2.09 -2.10
CA PHE A 479 18.20 -1.53 -3.31
C PHE A 479 18.22 -2.40 -4.58
N GLN A 480 18.95 -3.51 -4.63
CA GLN A 480 19.26 -4.22 -5.88
C GLN A 480 18.79 -5.68 -5.96
N SER A 481 18.11 -6.23 -4.96
CA SER A 481 17.68 -7.64 -5.01
C SER A 481 16.17 -7.79 -4.79
N PRO A 482 15.38 -8.30 -5.77
CA PRO A 482 13.97 -8.68 -5.64
C PRO A 482 13.76 -9.93 -4.77
N SER A 483 14.62 -10.16 -3.78
CA SER A 483 14.69 -11.43 -3.06
C SER A 483 14.04 -11.31 -1.69
N ILE A 484 12.95 -12.03 -1.48
CA ILE A 484 12.51 -12.39 -0.13
C ILE A 484 13.58 -13.29 0.49
N TYR A 485 14.04 -12.93 1.68
CA TYR A 485 14.99 -13.71 2.45
C TYR A 485 14.28 -14.55 3.50
N GLY A 486 14.78 -15.77 3.71
CA GLY A 486 14.42 -16.58 4.87
C GLY A 486 15.25 -16.15 6.09
N GLY A 487 14.63 -16.18 7.26
CA GLY A 487 15.29 -15.91 8.52
C GLY A 487 14.75 -16.79 9.65
N TYR A 488 15.50 -16.82 10.74
CA TYR A 488 15.09 -17.50 11.96
C TYR A 488 15.35 -16.60 13.16
N VAL A 489 14.38 -16.53 14.06
CA VAL A 489 14.46 -15.70 15.26
C VAL A 489 13.95 -16.46 16.47
N GLN A 490 14.67 -16.32 17.58
CA GLN A 490 14.31 -16.85 18.89
C GLN A 490 14.36 -15.74 19.92
N GLY A 491 13.52 -15.82 20.95
CA GLY A 491 13.58 -14.90 22.08
C GLY A 491 12.43 -15.09 23.05
N CYS A 492 12.11 -14.03 23.78
CA CYS A 492 11.01 -13.96 24.72
C CYS A 492 9.81 -13.19 24.16
N ILE A 493 8.59 -13.57 24.52
CA ILE A 493 7.34 -12.93 24.04
C ILE A 493 6.17 -13.18 25.00
N ASP A 494 5.16 -12.31 25.02
CA ASP A 494 3.96 -12.44 25.87
C ASP A 494 2.64 -12.60 25.09
N SER A 495 2.70 -12.67 23.75
CA SER A 495 1.51 -12.72 22.87
C SER A 495 1.28 -14.07 22.19
N CYS A 496 1.86 -15.18 22.68
CA CYS A 496 1.81 -16.47 21.96
C CYS A 496 0.43 -17.13 21.87
N GLU A 497 -0.54 -16.69 22.67
CA GLU A 497 -1.93 -17.16 22.55
C GLU A 497 -2.55 -16.74 21.20
N ASP A 498 -1.94 -15.78 20.52
CA ASP A 498 -2.36 -15.25 19.23
C ASP A 498 -1.14 -15.16 18.30
N GLU A 499 -0.96 -16.19 17.49
CA GLU A 499 0.16 -16.32 16.55
C GLU A 499 0.30 -15.09 15.65
N LYS A 500 -0.81 -14.50 15.19
CA LYS A 500 -0.77 -13.31 14.34
C LYS A 500 -0.23 -12.11 15.11
N ALA A 501 -0.73 -11.86 16.33
CA ALA A 501 -0.26 -10.77 17.19
C ALA A 501 1.22 -10.96 17.58
N ALA A 502 1.65 -12.19 17.85
CA ALA A 502 3.04 -12.52 18.15
C ALA A 502 3.96 -12.21 16.96
N CYS A 503 3.60 -12.69 15.77
CA CYS A 503 4.31 -12.39 14.53
C CYS A 503 4.32 -10.88 14.22
N ALA A 504 3.23 -10.17 14.53
CA ALA A 504 3.14 -8.72 14.37
C ALA A 504 4.12 -7.97 15.28
N ALA A 505 4.30 -8.41 16.52
CA ALA A 505 5.31 -7.85 17.44
C ALA A 505 6.74 -8.10 16.95
N ILE A 506 7.04 -9.29 16.44
CA ILE A 506 8.32 -9.62 15.82
C ILE A 506 8.57 -8.71 14.60
N ALA A 507 7.55 -8.49 13.78
CA ALA A 507 7.66 -7.60 12.61
C ALA A 507 8.04 -6.17 13.01
N GLY A 508 7.38 -5.61 14.04
CA GLY A 508 7.73 -4.29 14.57
C GLY A 508 9.17 -4.21 15.09
N LEU A 509 9.61 -5.23 15.82
CA LEU A 509 10.98 -5.31 16.35
C LEU A 509 12.03 -5.29 15.22
N LEU A 510 11.81 -6.10 14.18
CA LEU A 510 12.77 -6.26 13.09
C LEU A 510 12.75 -5.08 12.11
N LYS A 511 11.62 -4.39 11.97
CA LYS A 511 11.52 -3.14 11.20
C LYS A 511 12.47 -2.07 11.75
N ASP A 512 12.47 -1.82 13.05
CA ASP A 512 13.39 -0.85 13.67
C ASP A 512 14.85 -1.34 13.68
N ARG A 513 15.09 -2.63 14.02
CA ARG A 513 16.47 -3.13 14.18
C ARG A 513 17.23 -3.33 12.87
N LYS A 514 16.50 -3.63 11.79
CA LYS A 514 17.09 -4.11 10.53
C LYS A 514 16.48 -3.51 9.27
N LEU A 515 15.48 -2.63 9.37
CA LEU A 515 14.67 -2.19 8.22
C LEU A 515 14.09 -3.38 7.46
N TRP A 516 13.69 -4.42 8.20
CA TRP A 516 13.09 -5.61 7.63
C TRP A 516 11.58 -5.53 7.69
N LYS A 517 10.95 -5.70 6.53
CA LYS A 517 9.51 -5.88 6.45
C LYS A 517 9.18 -7.36 6.36
N LEU A 518 8.57 -7.90 7.41
CA LEU A 518 8.16 -9.30 7.43
C LEU A 518 6.98 -9.52 6.48
N THR A 519 7.08 -10.54 5.65
CA THR A 519 6.06 -10.97 4.69
C THR A 519 5.34 -12.22 5.17
N GLU A 520 6.05 -13.12 5.85
CA GLU A 520 5.47 -14.32 6.46
C GLU A 520 6.18 -14.61 7.78
N CYS A 521 5.44 -15.20 8.71
CA CYS A 521 5.95 -15.60 10.00
C CYS A 521 5.16 -16.80 10.49
N LYS A 522 5.87 -17.79 11.02
CA LYS A 522 5.32 -18.91 11.74
C LYS A 522 6.09 -19.06 13.03
N ILE A 523 5.39 -19.23 14.13
CA ILE A 523 5.98 -19.19 15.47
C ILE A 523 5.57 -20.41 16.28
N HIS A 524 6.49 -20.89 17.10
CA HIS A 524 6.21 -21.84 18.16
C HIS A 524 6.63 -21.25 19.48
N CYS A 525 5.79 -21.45 20.49
CA CYS A 525 6.03 -20.95 21.82
C CYS A 525 6.01 -22.05 22.85
N CYS A 526 6.72 -21.81 23.95
CA CYS A 526 6.80 -22.70 25.09
C CYS A 526 7.00 -21.89 26.38
N THR A 527 6.67 -22.53 27.50
CA THR A 527 6.86 -21.97 28.84
C THR A 527 7.91 -22.80 29.57
N GLY A 528 8.93 -22.16 30.13
CA GLY A 528 10.05 -22.81 30.80
C GLY A 528 11.39 -22.24 30.32
N ASP A 529 12.42 -22.31 31.17
CA ASP A 529 13.72 -21.76 30.83
C ASP A 529 14.32 -22.49 29.62
N LYS A 530 14.73 -21.71 28.62
CA LYS A 530 15.44 -22.11 27.40
C LYS A 530 14.70 -23.22 26.64
N CYS A 531 13.37 -23.25 26.75
CA CYS A 531 12.54 -24.28 26.14
C CYS A 531 12.40 -24.14 24.61
N ASN A 532 12.79 -22.99 24.03
CA ASN A 532 12.56 -22.65 22.63
C ASN A 532 13.58 -23.25 21.65
N THR A 533 13.95 -24.51 21.89
CA THR A 533 14.86 -25.29 21.02
C THR A 533 14.15 -25.90 19.82
N LYS A 534 12.81 -25.94 19.82
CA LYS A 534 12.04 -26.51 18.72
C LYS A 534 12.27 -25.72 17.43
N GLU A 535 12.63 -26.44 16.37
CA GLU A 535 12.73 -25.88 15.03
C GLU A 535 11.35 -25.61 14.42
N VAL A 536 11.20 -24.41 13.87
CA VAL A 536 10.02 -23.99 13.12
C VAL A 536 10.40 -23.83 11.66
N PHE A 537 9.53 -24.26 10.76
CA PHE A 537 9.77 -24.19 9.33
C PHE A 537 8.59 -23.51 8.64
N LEU A 538 8.90 -22.60 7.72
CA LEU A 538 7.95 -22.14 6.73
C LEU A 538 7.95 -23.14 5.56
N PRO A 539 6.78 -23.57 5.06
CA PRO A 539 6.69 -24.38 3.84
C PRO A 539 7.40 -23.65 2.69
N TYR A 540 7.98 -24.39 1.74
CA TYR A 540 8.63 -23.77 0.57
C TYR A 540 7.64 -22.84 -0.14
N PRO A 541 8.08 -21.71 -0.74
CA PRO A 541 7.18 -20.84 -1.47
C PRO A 541 6.45 -21.68 -2.53
N GLY A 542 5.12 -21.77 -2.44
CA GLY A 542 4.31 -22.55 -3.39
C GLY A 542 4.00 -24.00 -3.00
N SER A 543 4.30 -24.47 -1.78
CA SER A 543 3.78 -25.75 -1.28
C SER A 543 2.58 -25.54 -0.34
N ASP A 544 1.40 -25.36 -0.93
CA ASP A 544 0.09 -25.68 -0.34
C ASP A 544 -0.73 -26.47 -1.37
#